data_AF-A0A4Q3VVF9-F1
#
_entry.id   AF-A0A4Q3VVF9-F1
#
_cell.length_a   1.000
_cell.length_b   1.000
_cell.length_c   1.000
_cell.angle_alpha   90.00
_cell.angle_beta   90.00
_cell.angle_gamma   90.00
#
_symmetry.space_group_name_H-M   'P 1'
#
loop_
_entity.id
_entity.type
_entity.pdbx_description
1 polymer ?
#
loop_
_entity_poly.entity_id
_entity_poly.type
_entity_poly.pdbx_seq_one_letter_code
_entity_poly.pdbx_strand_id
1 'polypeptide(L)'
;SGEGILAIRITGRFRDVLARSFSPQLKPYLPFQTILDRESMLPYGEIEGDFVGFRMPKSVAQGNLNVPGYHFHFLSHDRHRGGHVLKYVLESGTIQVMRVGKIVKME
;
A
#
# COMPACT_ATOMS: atom_id res chain seq x y z
N SER A 1 -16.17 2.35 20.73
CA SER A 1 -14.71 2.37 20.50
C SER A 1 -14.48 2.65 19.03
N GLY A 2 -13.89 3.80 18.67
CA GLY A 2 -13.61 4.11 17.27
C GLY A 2 -12.66 3.09 16.66
N GLU A 3 -12.84 2.78 15.37
CA GLU A 3 -11.93 1.89 14.64
C GLU A 3 -10.50 2.46 14.75
N GLY A 4 -9.58 1.71 15.36
CA GLY A 4 -8.20 2.15 15.53
C GLY A 4 -7.37 1.98 14.26
N ILE A 5 -6.19 2.60 14.23
CA ILE A 5 -5.23 2.41 13.14
C ILE A 5 -4.52 1.07 13.34
N LEU A 6 -4.37 0.32 12.25
CA LEU A 6 -3.64 -0.95 12.24
C LEU A 6 -2.46 -0.85 11.29
N ALA A 7 -1.28 -1.28 11.75
CA ALA A 7 -0.18 -1.65 10.86
C ALA A 7 -0.30 -3.14 10.55
N ILE A 8 -0.16 -3.51 9.29
CA ILE A 8 -0.41 -4.86 8.81
C ILE A 8 0.76 -5.30 7.93
N ARG A 9 1.25 -6.51 8.21
CA ARG A 9 2.16 -7.25 7.32
C ARG A 9 1.49 -8.55 6.90
N ILE A 10 1.52 -8.86 5.61
CA ILE A 10 1.07 -10.14 5.06
C ILE A 10 2.25 -10.76 4.34
N THR A 11 2.76 -11.88 4.84
CA THR A 11 3.80 -12.67 4.17
C THR A 11 3.15 -13.89 3.55
N GLY A 12 3.28 -14.09 2.24
CA GLY A 12 2.58 -15.19 1.61
C GLY A 12 2.88 -15.44 0.13
N ARG A 13 2.16 -16.43 -0.39
CA ARG A 13 2.04 -16.77 -1.80
C ARG A 13 0.80 -16.12 -2.38
N PHE A 14 0.98 -15.39 -3.47
CA PHE A 14 -0.08 -14.73 -4.20
C PHE A 14 -0.16 -15.34 -5.59
N ARG A 15 -1.36 -15.70 -6.01
CA ARG A 15 -1.60 -16.16 -7.39
C ARG A 15 -1.51 -15.00 -8.37
N ASP A 16 -2.00 -13.84 -7.94
CA ASP A 16 -2.05 -12.63 -8.73
C ASP A 16 -1.78 -11.42 -7.82
N VAL A 17 -0.97 -10.48 -8.28
CA VAL A 17 -0.82 -9.14 -7.69
C VAL A 17 -0.82 -8.12 -8.82
N LEU A 18 -1.73 -7.16 -8.76
CA LEU A 18 -1.68 -5.97 -9.59
C LEU A 18 -1.16 -4.82 -8.74
N ALA A 19 0.04 -4.35 -9.04
CA ALA A 19 0.63 -3.17 -8.44
C ALA A 19 0.72 -2.01 -9.44
N ARG A 20 1.05 -0.82 -8.94
CA ARG A 20 1.44 0.33 -9.75
C ARG A 20 2.65 1.05 -9.19
N SER A 21 3.32 1.80 -10.05
CA SER A 21 4.34 2.78 -9.69
C SER A 21 4.23 4.01 -10.58
N PHE A 22 4.93 5.09 -10.23
CA PHE A 22 5.05 6.28 -11.06
C PHE A 22 6.52 6.52 -11.39
N SER A 23 6.78 6.96 -12.62
CA SER A 23 8.11 7.47 -12.97
C SER A 23 8.42 8.75 -12.18
N PRO A 24 9.70 9.03 -11.87
CA PRO A 24 10.10 10.28 -11.23
C PRO A 24 9.58 11.48 -12.02
N GLN A 25 9.01 12.46 -11.32
CA GLN A 25 8.68 13.74 -11.92
C GLN A 25 9.90 14.66 -11.90
N LEU A 26 10.04 15.48 -12.95
CA LEU A 26 10.98 16.60 -12.96
C LEU A 26 10.27 17.89 -12.55
N LYS A 27 11.00 18.83 -11.94
CA LYS A 27 10.43 20.13 -11.60
C LYS A 27 10.08 20.91 -12.88
N PRO A 28 8.98 21.68 -12.88
CA PRO A 28 8.00 21.84 -11.80
C PRO A 28 7.09 20.61 -11.65
N TYR A 29 6.84 20.20 -10.41
CA TYR A 29 6.00 19.01 -10.13
C TYR A 29 4.54 19.28 -10.46
N LEU A 30 3.92 18.32 -11.14
CA LEU A 30 2.50 18.32 -11.41
C LEU A 30 1.72 17.76 -10.21
N PRO A 31 0.50 18.26 -9.93
CA PRO A 31 -0.37 17.68 -8.92
C PRO A 31 -0.63 16.20 -9.18
N PHE A 32 -0.64 15.37 -8.14
CA PHE A 32 -0.76 13.91 -8.27
C PHE A 32 -1.98 13.47 -9.12
N GLN A 33 -3.12 14.13 -8.94
CA GLN A 33 -4.35 13.82 -9.67
C GLN A 33 -4.20 13.97 -11.21
N THR A 34 -3.26 14.80 -11.67
CA THR A 34 -3.03 15.09 -13.09
C THR A 34 -2.05 14.14 -13.77
N ILE A 35 -1.46 13.20 -13.02
CA ILE A 35 -0.47 12.25 -13.53
C ILE A 35 -0.93 10.79 -13.39
N LEU A 36 -2.19 10.55 -12.99
CA LEU A 36 -2.71 9.20 -12.78
C LEU A 36 -2.63 8.34 -14.06
N ASP A 37 -2.76 8.97 -15.22
CA ASP A 37 -2.60 8.37 -16.55
C ASP A 37 -1.14 7.97 -16.87
N ARG A 38 -0.17 8.43 -16.08
CA ARG A 38 1.26 8.12 -16.22
C ARG A 38 1.72 6.99 -15.32
N GLU A 39 0.79 6.29 -14.66
CA GLU A 39 1.11 5.14 -13.82
C GLU A 39 1.62 3.97 -14.67
N SER A 40 2.64 3.28 -14.16
CA SER A 40 3.06 1.99 -14.69
C SER A 40 2.30 0.91 -13.96
N MET A 41 1.45 0.19 -14.68
CA MET A 41 0.73 -0.99 -14.17
C MET A 41 1.67 -2.19 -14.19
N LEU A 42 1.78 -2.88 -13.05
CA LEU A 42 2.73 -3.95 -12.81
C LEU A 42 1.96 -5.23 -12.42
N PRO A 43 1.49 -6.02 -13.41
CA PRO A 43 0.89 -7.31 -13.14
C PRO A 43 1.95 -8.34 -12.81
N TYR A 44 1.76 -9.05 -11.70
CA TYR A 44 2.54 -10.20 -11.29
C TYR A 44 1.59 -11.40 -11.20
N GLY A 45 1.95 -12.52 -11.82
CA GLY A 45 1.27 -13.80 -11.60
C GLY A 45 1.67 -14.41 -10.26
N GLU A 46 1.91 -15.72 -10.25
CA GLU A 46 2.34 -16.42 -9.04
C GLU A 46 3.64 -15.83 -8.49
N ILE A 47 3.56 -15.30 -7.26
CA ILE A 47 4.66 -14.59 -6.63
C ILE A 47 4.60 -14.69 -5.11
N GLU A 48 5.77 -14.87 -4.49
CA GLU A 48 5.92 -14.82 -3.04
C GLU A 48 6.43 -13.45 -2.60
N GLY A 49 5.99 -12.98 -1.43
CA GLY A 49 6.54 -11.78 -0.85
C GLY A 49 5.75 -11.23 0.32
N ASP A 50 5.94 -9.95 0.57
CA ASP A 50 5.39 -9.21 1.69
C ASP A 50 4.50 -8.07 1.21
N PHE A 51 3.28 -7.99 1.74
CA PHE A 51 2.50 -6.75 1.76
C PHE A 51 2.78 -6.06 3.08
N VAL A 52 3.07 -4.76 3.03
CA VAL A 52 3.21 -3.91 4.22
C VAL A 52 2.35 -2.68 4.03
N GLY A 53 1.57 -2.34 5.06
CA GLY A 53 0.62 -1.26 4.94
C GLY A 53 -0.13 -0.95 6.22
N PHE A 54 -1.13 -0.08 6.07
CA PHE A 54 -1.97 0.35 7.17
C PHE A 54 -3.44 0.21 6.82
N ARG A 55 -4.25 0.01 7.86
CA ARG A 55 -5.69 0.30 7.84
C ARG A 55 -5.94 1.57 8.64
N MET A 56 -6.46 2.58 7.98
CA MET A 56 -6.82 3.87 8.60
C MET A 56 -8.34 3.99 8.79
N PRO A 57 -8.81 4.58 9.91
CA PRO A 57 -10.24 4.86 10.10
C PRO A 57 -10.71 5.97 9.17
N LYS A 58 -12.01 5.99 8.83
CA LYS A 58 -12.59 7.01 7.94
C LYS A 58 -12.38 8.45 8.40
N SER A 59 -12.24 8.67 9.71
CA SER A 59 -12.01 10.01 10.29
C SER A 59 -10.70 10.66 9.82
N VAL A 60 -9.69 9.90 9.38
CA VAL A 60 -8.43 10.52 8.87
C VAL A 60 -8.64 11.28 7.56
N ALA A 61 -9.70 10.96 6.81
CA ALA A 61 -10.03 11.65 5.55
C ALA A 61 -10.43 13.11 5.79
N GLN A 62 -11.02 13.42 6.96
CA GLN A 62 -11.49 14.77 7.29
C GLN A 62 -10.34 15.76 7.51
N GLY A 63 -9.14 15.27 7.79
CA GLY A 63 -7.94 16.09 8.02
C GLY A 63 -6.93 16.08 6.88
N ASN A 64 -7.23 15.43 5.74
CA ASN A 64 -6.26 15.15 4.66
C ASN A 64 -4.94 14.53 5.18
N LEU A 65 -4.99 13.82 6.32
CA LEU A 65 -3.79 13.32 6.99
C LEU A 65 -3.26 12.05 6.31
N ASN A 66 -4.17 11.19 5.85
CA ASN A 66 -3.83 9.93 5.19
C ASN A 66 -5.01 9.39 4.36
N VAL A 67 -4.79 8.30 3.63
CA VAL A 67 -5.81 7.58 2.85
C VAL A 67 -6.66 6.72 3.78
N PRO A 68 -8.00 6.84 3.78
CA PRO A 68 -8.88 5.99 4.59
C PRO A 68 -8.92 4.56 4.06
N GLY A 69 -9.16 3.59 4.94
CA GLY A 69 -9.22 2.17 4.55
C GLY A 69 -7.84 1.53 4.47
N TYR A 70 -7.68 0.55 3.60
CA TYR A 70 -6.44 -0.21 3.44
C TYR A 70 -5.53 0.42 2.39
N HIS A 71 -4.25 0.57 2.73
CA HIS A 71 -3.21 1.00 1.80
C HIS A 71 -2.00 0.08 2.00
N PHE A 72 -1.72 -0.74 0.98
CA PHE A 72 -0.61 -1.69 0.98
C PHE A 72 0.37 -1.41 -0.15
N HIS A 73 1.65 -1.59 0.15
CA HIS A 73 2.68 -1.80 -0.86
C HIS A 73 3.14 -3.27 -0.81
N PHE A 74 3.62 -3.76 -1.95
CA PHE A 74 4.15 -5.10 -2.12
C PHE A 74 5.66 -5.06 -2.38
N LEU A 75 6.37 -6.05 -1.86
CA LEU A 75 7.76 -6.38 -2.19
C LEU A 75 7.89 -7.90 -2.33
N SER A 76 8.39 -8.36 -3.48
CA SER A 76 8.65 -9.78 -3.71
C SER A 76 9.75 -10.32 -2.79
N HIS A 77 9.75 -11.62 -2.56
CA HIS A 77 10.74 -12.30 -1.71
C HIS A 77 12.18 -12.05 -2.20
N ASP A 78 12.39 -12.07 -3.51
CA ASP A 78 13.66 -11.76 -4.19
C ASP A 78 14.02 -10.26 -4.15
N ARG A 79 13.11 -9.39 -3.69
CA ARG A 79 13.22 -7.94 -3.59
C ARG A 79 13.42 -7.20 -4.92
N HIS A 80 13.13 -7.83 -6.06
CA HIS A 80 13.25 -7.22 -7.38
C HIS A 80 11.95 -6.63 -7.93
N ARG A 81 10.79 -7.00 -7.36
CA ARG A 81 9.45 -6.59 -7.83
C ARG A 81 8.67 -5.99 -6.68
N GLY A 82 7.82 -5.02 -6.97
CA GLY A 82 7.04 -4.33 -5.94
C GLY A 82 6.21 -3.18 -6.48
N GLY A 83 5.52 -2.49 -5.58
CA GLY A 83 4.73 -1.31 -5.92
C GLY A 83 3.54 -1.10 -5.00
N HIS A 84 2.73 -0.10 -5.32
CA HIS A 84 1.47 0.17 -4.64
C HIS A 84 0.40 -0.84 -5.08
N VAL A 85 -0.19 -1.59 -4.15
CA VAL A 85 -1.12 -2.68 -4.46
C VAL A 85 -2.49 -2.12 -4.85
N LEU A 86 -3.02 -2.60 -5.97
CA LEU A 86 -4.36 -2.29 -6.47
C LEU A 86 -5.32 -3.48 -6.33
N LYS A 87 -4.84 -4.69 -6.65
CA LYS A 87 -5.61 -5.95 -6.55
C LYS A 87 -4.66 -7.10 -6.23
N TYR A 88 -5.19 -8.17 -5.63
CA TYR A 88 -4.42 -9.37 -5.37
C TYR A 88 -5.33 -10.59 -5.14
N VAL A 89 -4.74 -11.77 -5.24
CA VAL A 89 -5.31 -13.05 -4.76
C VAL A 89 -4.27 -13.73 -3.89
N LEU A 90 -4.50 -13.75 -2.58
CA LEU A 90 -3.66 -14.47 -1.61
C LEU A 90 -4.09 -15.93 -1.57
N GLU A 91 -3.16 -16.87 -1.76
CA GLU A 91 -3.44 -18.30 -1.67
C GLU A 91 -3.14 -18.85 -0.28
N SER A 92 -2.01 -18.44 0.30
CA SER A 92 -1.62 -18.84 1.64
C SER A 92 -0.62 -17.83 2.22
N GLY A 93 -0.66 -17.63 3.53
CA GLY A 93 0.25 -16.70 4.17
C GLY A 93 -0.06 -16.48 5.65
N THR A 94 0.77 -15.66 6.27
CA THR A 94 0.62 -15.21 7.65
C THR A 94 0.28 -13.72 7.67
N ILE A 95 -0.74 -13.35 8.45
CA ILE A 95 -1.10 -11.95 8.68
C ILE A 95 -0.65 -11.56 10.09
N GLN A 96 0.17 -10.52 10.17
CA GLN A 96 0.59 -9.89 11.42
C GLN A 96 -0.07 -8.52 11.52
N VAL A 97 -0.68 -8.25 12.67
CA VAL A 97 -1.42 -7.00 12.91
C VAL A 97 -0.91 -6.35 14.19
N MET A 98 -0.62 -5.05 14.11
CA MET A 98 -0.27 -4.22 15.25
C MET A 98 -1.26 -3.05 15.35
N ARG A 99 -1.84 -2.85 16.54
CA ARG A 99 -2.62 -1.64 16.80
C ARG A 99 -1.68 -0.46 17.02
N VAL A 100 -1.83 0.58 16.23
CA VAL A 100 -1.03 1.80 16.36
C VAL A 100 -1.61 2.64 17.49
N GLY A 101 -0.81 2.88 18.53
CA GLY A 101 -1.25 3.62 19.73
C GLY A 101 -1.18 5.14 19.59
N LYS A 102 -0.35 5.67 18.70
CA LYS A 102 -0.12 7.11 18.55
C LYS A 102 0.28 7.45 17.11
N ILE A 103 -0.27 8.53 16.57
CA ILE A 103 0.27 9.22 15.39
C ILE A 103 1.10 10.40 15.90
N VAL A 104 2.30 10.58 15.35
CA VAL A 104 3.15 11.73 15.61
C VAL A 104 3.15 12.62 14.37
N LYS A 105 2.85 13.90 14.54
CA LYS A 105 3.04 14.91 13.50
C LYS A 105 4.46 15.44 13.65
N MET A 106 5.25 15.38 12.59
CA MET A 106 6.58 16.01 12.56
C MET A 106 6.37 17.47 12.17
N GLU A 107 6.88 18.38 13.01
CA GLU A 107 6.99 19.82 12.73
C GLU A 107 8.29 20.11 11.98
#